data_AF-A0A2M7SYK1-F1
#
_entry.id   AF-A0A2M7SYK1-F1
#
_cell.length_a   1.000
_cell.length_b   1.000
_cell.length_c   1.000
_cell.angle_alpha   90.00
_cell.angle_beta   90.00
_cell.angle_gamma   90.00
#
_symmetry.space_group_name_H-M   'P 1'
#
loop_
_entity.id
_entity.type
_entity.pdbx_description
1 polymer ?
#
loop_
_entity_poly.entity_id
_entity_poly.type
_entity_poly.pdbx_seq_one_letter_code
_entity_poly.pdbx_strand_id
1 'polypeptide(L)'
;MFRHRRWLAKRAEELEARREKEANKISIDWCELPDTWWRKAARVDLWNRLDIWADEMSLTIRKRRLTGARTRWGSCNSMGDISLSWRLMLTAPELRDYVVIHELAHRRHMNHSPRFWAEVARWCPDYKERRTRLRTSGGEIG
;
A
#
# COMPACT_ATOMS: atom_id res chain seq x y z
N MET A 1 9.15 -17.88 18.03
CA MET A 1 7.94 -17.01 18.14
C MET A 1 8.34 -15.72 18.86
N PHE A 2 7.75 -14.56 18.51
CA PHE A 2 7.89 -13.26 19.21
C PHE A 2 9.10 -12.33 18.93
N ARG A 3 9.58 -12.18 17.68
CA ARG A 3 10.40 -10.98 17.32
C ARG A 3 9.62 -9.90 16.55
N HIS A 4 8.43 -10.20 16.04
CA HIS A 4 7.77 -9.41 14.99
C HIS A 4 6.88 -8.25 15.51
N ARG A 5 6.23 -8.39 16.68
CA ARG A 5 5.20 -7.43 17.14
C ARG A 5 5.75 -6.08 17.64
N ARG A 6 7.00 -6.01 18.09
CA ARG A 6 7.63 -4.76 18.58
C ARG A 6 8.32 -3.94 17.48
N TRP A 7 8.64 -4.57 16.35
CA TRP A 7 9.32 -3.92 15.23
C TRP A 7 8.34 -3.07 14.39
N LEU A 8 7.13 -3.58 14.13
CA LEU A 8 6.13 -2.89 13.31
C LEU A 8 5.62 -1.59 13.93
N ALA A 9 5.33 -1.57 15.22
CA ALA A 9 4.84 -0.36 15.91
C ALA A 9 5.90 0.73 15.99
N LYS A 10 7.12 0.36 16.40
CA LYS A 10 8.25 1.30 16.53
C LYS A 10 8.68 1.87 15.17
N ARG A 11 8.67 1.03 14.12
CA ARG A 11 9.08 1.43 12.77
C ARG A 11 7.99 2.23 12.04
N ALA A 12 6.71 1.98 12.32
CA ALA A 12 5.61 2.83 11.89
C ALA A 12 5.75 4.25 12.45
N GLU A 13 5.95 4.40 13.77
CA GLU A 13 6.20 5.70 14.40
C GLU A 13 7.46 6.39 13.85
N GLU A 14 8.57 5.67 13.69
CA GLU A 14 9.82 6.22 13.16
C GLU A 14 9.71 6.64 11.68
N LEU A 15 8.92 5.91 10.87
CA LEU A 15 8.65 6.26 9.48
C LEU A 15 7.66 7.43 9.37
N GLU A 16 6.61 7.46 10.19
CA GLU A 16 5.66 8.58 10.30
C GLU A 16 6.44 9.86 10.64
N ALA A 17 7.26 9.83 11.69
CA ALA A 17 8.04 10.98 12.16
C ALA A 17 9.11 11.43 11.14
N ARG A 18 9.71 10.50 10.40
CA ARG A 18 10.69 10.81 9.35
C ARG A 18 10.04 11.38 8.09
N ARG A 19 8.85 10.89 7.74
CA ARG A 19 8.06 11.38 6.61
C ARG A 19 7.40 12.72 6.88
N GLU A 20 6.93 12.95 8.09
CA GLU A 20 6.41 14.25 8.51
C GLU A 20 7.52 15.32 8.42
N LYS A 21 8.76 14.96 8.81
CA LYS A 21 9.95 15.79 8.58
C LYS A 21 10.31 16.00 7.10
N GLU A 22 10.18 14.99 6.24
CA GLU A 22 10.45 15.11 4.80
C GLU A 22 9.35 15.89 4.06
N ALA A 23 8.08 15.65 4.38
CA ALA A 23 6.93 16.38 3.85
C ALA A 23 6.98 17.86 4.24
N ASN A 24 7.44 18.17 5.47
CA ASN A 24 7.63 19.54 5.94
C ASN A 24 8.87 20.24 5.33
N LYS A 25 9.73 19.52 4.60
CA LYS A 25 10.93 20.06 3.94
C LYS A 25 10.70 20.40 2.46
N ILE A 26 9.62 19.90 1.85
CA ILE A 26 9.34 20.04 0.43
C ILE A 26 8.19 21.03 0.25
N SER A 27 8.51 22.30 -0.06
CA SER A 27 7.53 23.30 -0.49
C SER A 27 7.23 23.13 -1.98
N ILE A 28 6.42 22.13 -2.32
CA ILE A 28 5.93 21.92 -3.69
C ILE A 28 4.44 22.24 -3.69
N ASP A 29 4.01 23.08 -4.62
CA ASP A 29 2.59 23.24 -4.93
C ASP A 29 2.10 21.98 -5.65
N TRP A 30 1.35 21.17 -4.92
CA TRP A 30 0.87 19.86 -5.36
C TRP A 30 -0.20 19.95 -6.46
N CYS A 31 -0.80 21.13 -6.70
CA CYS A 31 -1.88 21.34 -7.65
C CYS A 31 -1.42 21.49 -9.11
N GLU A 32 -0.13 21.77 -9.37
CA GLU A 32 0.35 22.08 -10.73
C GLU A 32 1.17 20.96 -11.40
N LEU A 33 1.34 19.81 -10.74
CA LEU A 33 2.20 18.76 -11.26
C LEU A 33 1.50 17.89 -12.32
N PRO A 34 2.08 17.72 -13.52
CA PRO A 34 1.52 16.84 -14.54
C PRO A 34 1.38 15.39 -14.05
N ASP A 35 0.38 14.68 -14.58
CA ASP A 35 0.16 13.23 -14.36
C ASP A 35 1.43 12.38 -14.49
N THR A 36 2.40 12.81 -15.32
CA THR A 36 3.68 12.14 -15.53
C THR A 36 4.58 12.19 -14.29
N TRP A 37 4.55 13.28 -13.52
CA TRP A 37 5.30 13.40 -12.27
C TRP A 37 4.70 12.49 -11.20
N TRP A 38 3.38 12.54 -11.01
CA TRP A 38 2.67 11.68 -10.05
C TRP A 38 2.92 10.20 -10.34
N ARG A 39 2.94 9.80 -11.61
CA ARG A 39 3.28 8.43 -12.01
C ARG A 39 4.73 8.06 -11.70
N LYS A 40 5.68 8.99 -11.84
CA LYS A 40 7.09 8.76 -11.46
C LYS A 40 7.26 8.68 -9.94
N ALA A 41 6.62 9.56 -9.17
CA ALA A 41 6.66 9.50 -7.71
C ALA A 41 5.97 8.22 -7.19
N ALA A 42 4.80 7.88 -7.74
CA ALA A 42 4.06 6.66 -7.40
C ALA A 42 4.87 5.39 -7.68
N ARG A 43 5.63 5.34 -8.77
CA ARG A 43 6.57 4.24 -9.03
C ARG A 43 7.49 4.02 -7.86
N VAL A 44 8.23 5.07 -7.49
CA VAL A 44 9.28 4.98 -6.48
C VAL A 44 8.67 4.55 -5.14
N ASP A 45 7.61 5.23 -4.69
CA ASP A 45 6.96 4.93 -3.41
C ASP A 45 6.31 3.54 -3.40
N LEU A 46 5.44 3.25 -4.36
CA LEU A 46 4.64 2.02 -4.33
C LEU A 46 5.47 0.77 -4.61
N TRP A 47 6.50 0.85 -5.44
CA TRP A 47 7.37 -0.31 -5.66
C TRP A 47 8.30 -0.58 -4.50
N ASN A 48 8.85 0.46 -3.87
CA ASN A 48 9.64 0.26 -2.66
C ASN A 48 8.80 -0.40 -1.55
N ARG A 49 7.54 0.02 -1.38
CA ARG A 49 6.61 -0.63 -0.44
C ARG A 49 6.30 -2.07 -0.85
N LEU A 50 6.02 -2.31 -2.13
CA LEU A 50 5.78 -3.68 -2.62
C LEU A 50 6.97 -4.60 -2.33
N ASP A 51 8.20 -4.11 -2.50
CA ASP A 51 9.41 -4.89 -2.25
C ASP A 51 9.58 -5.20 -0.77
N ILE A 52 9.50 -4.18 0.08
CA ILE A 52 9.58 -4.33 1.53
C ILE A 52 8.54 -5.35 2.02
N TRP A 53 7.27 -5.19 1.63
CA TRP A 53 6.22 -6.07 2.10
C TRP A 53 6.24 -7.45 1.46
N ALA A 54 6.65 -7.57 0.19
CA ALA A 54 6.81 -8.88 -0.43
C ALA A 54 7.91 -9.68 0.28
N ASP A 55 9.03 -9.06 0.63
CA ASP A 55 10.12 -9.70 1.37
C ASP A 55 9.68 -10.09 2.79
N GLU A 56 9.06 -9.17 3.54
CA GLU A 56 8.55 -9.44 4.89
C GLU A 56 7.51 -10.57 4.90
N MET A 57 6.61 -10.60 3.90
CA MET A 57 5.60 -11.63 3.74
C MET A 57 6.15 -12.91 3.08
N SER A 58 7.42 -12.92 2.65
CA SER A 58 8.06 -14.01 1.90
C SER A 58 7.24 -14.43 0.67
N LEU A 59 6.88 -13.46 -0.16
CA LEU A 59 6.06 -13.62 -1.36
C LEU A 59 6.81 -13.14 -2.60
N THR A 60 6.50 -13.73 -3.75
CA THR A 60 7.02 -13.31 -5.04
C THR A 60 5.95 -12.60 -5.87
N ILE A 61 6.38 -11.55 -6.58
CA ILE A 61 5.56 -10.80 -7.53
C ILE A 61 6.06 -11.11 -8.95
N ARG A 62 5.16 -11.45 -9.86
CA ARG A 62 5.53 -11.72 -11.26
C ARG A 62 5.71 -10.42 -12.05
N LYS A 63 4.73 -9.51 -11.95
CA LYS A 63 4.72 -8.24 -12.68
C LYS A 63 4.10 -7.15 -11.82
N ARG A 64 4.69 -5.96 -11.88
CA ARG A 64 4.16 -4.74 -11.25
C ARG A 64 3.59 -3.85 -12.34
N ARG A 65 2.35 -3.40 -12.19
CA ARG A 65 1.69 -2.45 -13.11
C ARG A 65 1.25 -1.21 -12.35
N LEU A 66 1.58 -0.04 -12.87
CA LEU A 66 1.05 1.21 -12.39
C LEU A 66 -0.10 1.64 -13.31
N THR A 67 -1.25 1.93 -12.74
CA THR A 67 -2.49 2.24 -13.48
C THR A 67 -3.02 3.63 -13.10
N GLY A 68 -3.95 4.14 -13.90
CA GLY A 68 -4.70 5.37 -13.60
C GLY A 68 -6.15 5.09 -13.21
N ALA A 69 -6.43 3.93 -12.60
CA ALA A 69 -7.79 3.60 -12.16
C ALA A 69 -8.28 4.62 -11.12
N ARG A 70 -9.56 5.00 -11.21
CA ARG A 70 -10.21 5.96 -10.30
C ARG A 70 -11.01 5.26 -9.20
N THR A 71 -11.65 4.15 -9.55
CA THR A 71 -12.54 3.40 -8.65
C THR A 71 -11.83 2.26 -7.92
N ARG A 72 -10.68 1.79 -8.44
CA ARG A 72 -9.91 0.70 -7.83
C ARG A 72 -8.52 1.14 -7.42
N TRP A 73 -8.15 0.85 -6.19
CA TRP A 73 -6.83 1.17 -5.64
C TRP A 73 -5.74 0.17 -6.06
N GLY A 74 -6.11 -1.10 -6.20
CA GLY A 74 -5.22 -2.15 -6.65
C GLY A 74 -5.97 -3.39 -7.17
N SER A 75 -5.20 -4.36 -7.66
CA SER A 75 -5.67 -5.71 -7.94
C SER A 75 -4.49 -6.69 -8.06
N CYS A 76 -4.69 -7.94 -7.64
CA CYS A 76 -3.78 -9.05 -7.87
C CYS A 76 -4.49 -10.18 -8.62
N ASN A 77 -3.81 -10.80 -9.60
CA ASN A 77 -4.32 -12.01 -10.26
C ASN A 77 -3.61 -13.29 -9.78
N SER A 78 -4.17 -14.45 -10.16
CA SER A 78 -3.62 -15.76 -9.77
C SER A 78 -2.18 -15.99 -10.20
N MET A 79 -1.78 -15.39 -11.32
CA MET A 79 -0.41 -15.45 -11.84
C MET A 79 0.59 -14.59 -11.05
N GLY A 80 0.12 -13.71 -10.17
CA GLY A 80 0.98 -12.85 -9.34
C GLY A 80 1.34 -11.53 -9.99
N ASP A 81 0.54 -11.05 -10.94
CA ASP A 81 0.62 -9.66 -11.36
C ASP A 81 -0.12 -8.78 -10.38
N ILE A 82 0.56 -7.76 -9.88
CA ILE A 82 -0.02 -6.75 -9.01
C ILE A 82 -0.13 -5.45 -9.79
N SER A 83 -1.32 -4.86 -9.76
CA SER A 83 -1.62 -3.55 -10.34
C SER A 83 -1.99 -2.59 -9.23
N LEU A 84 -1.41 -1.39 -9.21
CA LEU A 84 -1.71 -0.33 -8.25
C LEU A 84 -2.08 0.96 -8.98
N SER A 85 -3.01 1.73 -8.44
CA SER A 85 -3.33 3.05 -8.97
C SER A 85 -2.33 4.09 -8.47
N TRP A 86 -1.80 4.94 -9.36
CA TRP A 86 -0.93 6.05 -8.97
C TRP A 86 -1.63 7.02 -8.02
N ARG A 87 -2.98 7.06 -8.04
CA ARG A 87 -3.79 7.91 -7.17
C ARG A 87 -3.68 7.54 -5.69
N LEU A 88 -3.11 6.38 -5.35
CA LEU A 88 -2.69 6.08 -3.99
C LEU A 88 -1.74 7.14 -3.43
N MET A 89 -1.02 7.88 -4.27
CA MET A 89 -0.19 9.00 -3.82
C MET A 89 -1.00 10.17 -3.23
N LEU A 90 -2.31 10.23 -3.48
CA LEU A 90 -3.23 11.21 -2.92
C LEU A 90 -3.81 10.77 -1.57
N THR A 91 -3.51 9.54 -1.14
CA THR A 91 -3.92 9.02 0.16
C THR A 91 -2.78 9.10 1.15
N ALA A 92 -3.13 9.04 2.44
CA ALA A 92 -2.17 9.03 3.52
C ALA A 92 -1.22 7.81 3.39
N PRO A 93 0.08 7.95 3.71
CA PRO A 93 1.09 6.93 3.44
C PRO A 93 0.76 5.52 3.95
N GLU A 94 0.14 5.42 5.12
CA GLU A 94 -0.28 4.19 5.78
C GLU A 94 -1.41 3.47 5.04
N LEU A 95 -2.24 4.21 4.29
CA LEU A 95 -3.27 3.62 3.43
C LEU A 95 -2.66 2.95 2.19
N ARG A 96 -1.50 3.45 1.72
CA ARG A 96 -0.75 2.83 0.62
C ARG A 96 -0.16 1.49 1.04
N ASP A 97 0.41 1.40 2.24
CA ASP A 97 0.88 0.14 2.81
C ASP A 97 -0.24 -0.88 2.93
N TYR A 98 -1.40 -0.45 3.41
CA TYR A 98 -2.55 -1.32 3.54
C TYR A 98 -2.99 -1.90 2.19
N VAL A 99 -3.08 -1.08 1.13
CA VAL A 99 -3.41 -1.58 -0.22
C VAL A 99 -2.33 -2.54 -0.73
N VAL A 100 -1.05 -2.23 -0.53
CA VAL A 100 0.06 -3.13 -0.90
C VAL A 100 -0.05 -4.49 -0.19
N ILE A 101 -0.27 -4.49 1.13
CA ILE A 101 -0.45 -5.71 1.93
C ILE A 101 -1.70 -6.48 1.45
N HIS A 102 -2.79 -5.78 1.15
CA HIS A 102 -4.02 -6.39 0.62
C HIS A 102 -3.75 -7.11 -0.71
N GLU A 103 -3.09 -6.46 -1.66
CA GLU A 103 -2.75 -7.08 -2.95
C GLU A 103 -1.77 -8.25 -2.79
N LEU A 104 -0.83 -8.16 -1.85
CA LEU A 104 0.09 -9.26 -1.57
C LEU A 104 -0.61 -10.44 -0.88
N ALA A 105 -1.56 -10.19 0.02
CA ALA A 105 -2.35 -11.24 0.67
C ALA A 105 -3.13 -12.08 -0.35
N HIS A 106 -3.52 -11.48 -1.49
CA HIS A 106 -4.14 -12.22 -2.57
C HIS A 106 -3.25 -13.33 -3.13
N ARG A 107 -1.91 -13.23 -3.05
CA ARG A 107 -0.99 -14.31 -3.46
C ARG A 107 -1.22 -15.63 -2.71
N ARG A 108 -1.78 -15.57 -1.50
CA ARG A 108 -2.16 -16.76 -0.72
C ARG A 108 -3.66 -17.08 -0.83
N HIS A 109 -4.49 -16.04 -0.90
CA HIS A 109 -5.95 -16.17 -0.88
C HIS A 109 -6.60 -15.26 -1.92
N MET A 110 -7.00 -15.81 -3.06
CA MET A 110 -7.55 -15.03 -4.20
C MET A 110 -8.98 -14.51 -3.96
N ASN A 111 -9.58 -14.77 -2.80
CA ASN A 111 -10.90 -14.27 -2.42
C ASN A 111 -10.82 -13.60 -1.05
N HIS A 112 -11.75 -12.69 -0.74
CA HIS A 112 -11.81 -12.01 0.56
C HIS A 112 -12.43 -12.87 1.66
N SER A 113 -12.06 -14.15 1.73
CA SER A 113 -12.51 -15.09 2.77
C SER A 113 -11.97 -14.71 4.16
N PRO A 114 -12.48 -15.32 5.25
CA PRO A 114 -11.91 -15.12 6.58
C PRO A 114 -10.40 -15.39 6.66
N ARG A 115 -9.89 -16.34 5.86
CA ARG A 115 -8.43 -16.63 5.78
C ARG A 115 -7.65 -15.48 5.14
N PHE A 116 -8.20 -14.86 4.09
CA PHE A 116 -7.61 -13.65 3.51
C PHE A 116 -7.52 -12.52 4.53
N TRP A 117 -8.61 -12.22 5.23
CA TRP A 117 -8.59 -11.15 6.22
C TRP A 117 -7.70 -11.45 7.42
N ALA A 118 -7.56 -12.73 7.80
CA ALA A 118 -6.59 -13.15 8.80
C ALA A 118 -5.14 -12.92 8.33
N GLU A 119 -4.84 -13.19 7.06
CA GLU A 119 -3.54 -12.87 6.47
C GLU A 119 -3.28 -11.36 6.46
N VAL A 120 -4.24 -10.54 6.02
CA VAL A 120 -4.11 -9.08 6.07
C VAL A 120 -3.89 -8.58 7.50
N ALA A 121 -4.69 -9.06 8.46
CA ALA A 121 -4.60 -8.65 9.87
C ALA A 121 -3.27 -9.01 10.54
N ARG A 122 -2.59 -10.05 10.04
CA ARG A 122 -1.25 -10.43 10.53
C ARG A 122 -0.21 -9.35 10.29
N TRP A 123 -0.34 -8.59 9.20
CA TRP A 123 0.63 -7.57 8.76
C TRP A 123 0.11 -6.14 8.96
N CYS A 124 -1.20 -5.95 8.96
CA CYS A 124 -1.88 -4.68 9.21
C CYS A 124 -3.01 -4.90 10.23
N PRO A 125 -2.72 -4.89 11.54
CA PRO A 125 -3.72 -5.16 12.58
C PRO A 125 -4.90 -4.18 12.59
N ASP A 126 -4.64 -2.95 12.16
CA ASP A 126 -5.59 -1.83 12.05
C ASP A 126 -6.28 -1.76 10.66
N TYR A 127 -6.22 -2.82 9.85
CA TYR A 127 -6.73 -2.82 8.47
C TYR A 127 -8.20 -2.38 8.34
N LYS A 128 -9.04 -2.66 9.33
CA LYS A 128 -10.46 -2.29 9.31
C LYS A 128 -10.66 -0.77 9.28
N GLU A 129 -9.85 -0.05 10.06
CA GLU A 129 -9.86 1.41 10.08
C GLU A 129 -9.34 1.97 8.75
N ARG A 130 -8.20 1.46 8.28
CA ARG A 130 -7.59 1.88 7.00
C ARG A 130 -8.52 1.64 5.81
N ARG A 131 -9.21 0.48 5.79
CA ARG A 131 -10.26 0.17 4.80
C ARG A 131 -11.41 1.16 4.82
N THR A 132 -11.83 1.57 6.02
CA THR A 132 -12.91 2.55 6.18
C THR A 132 -12.47 3.91 5.65
N ARG A 133 -11.26 4.37 6.01
CA ARG A 133 -10.68 5.64 5.52
C ARG A 133 -10.52 5.67 3.99
N LEU A 134 -10.08 4.57 3.38
CA LEU A 134 -9.97 4.46 1.92
C LEU A 134 -11.33 4.53 1.21
N ARG A 135 -12.36 3.91 1.79
CA ARG A 135 -13.70 3.95 1.20
C ARG A 135 -14.30 5.36 1.20
N THR A 136 -14.04 6.14 2.26
CA THR A 136 -14.43 7.56 2.32
C THR A 136 -13.66 8.42 1.31
N SER A 137 -12.49 7.96 0.86
CA SER A 137 -11.65 8.66 -0.13
C SER A 137 -12.06 8.39 -1.58
N GLY A 138 -13.20 7.73 -1.82
CA GLY A 138 -13.84 7.61 -3.14
C GLY A 138 -13.39 6.44 -4.02
N GLY A 139 -12.64 5.48 -3.47
CA GLY A 139 -12.24 4.27 -4.19
C GLY A 139 -12.43 3.00 -3.36
N GLU A 140 -12.57 1.88 -4.07
CA GLU A 140 -12.72 0.54 -3.53
C GLU A 140 -11.44 -0.28 -3.78
N ILE A 141 -11.28 -1.33 -2.97
CA ILE A 141 -10.12 -2.23 -3.07
C ILE A 141 -10.63 -3.48 -3.76
N GLY A 142 -9.91 -3.89 -4.82
CA GLY A 142 -10.26 -5.04 -5.65
C GLY A 142 -10.06 -6.38 -4.96
#